data_AF-A0A7C5QNI3-F1
#
_entry.id   AF-A0A7C5QNI3-F1
#
_cell.length_a   1.000
_cell.length_b   1.000
_cell.length_c   1.000
_cell.angle_alpha   90.00
_cell.angle_beta   90.00
_cell.angle_gamma   90.00
#
_symmetry.space_group_name_H-M   'P 1'
#
loop_
_entity.id
_entity.type
_entity.pdbx_description
1 polymer ?
#
loop_
_entity_poly.entity_id
_entity_poly.type
_entity_poly.pdbx_seq_one_letter_code
_entity_poly.pdbx_strand_id
1 'polypeptide(L)'
;MAGGELLLVDPDSRLSQLGLQPLWREDLSCYFPSRILGGEEESLAQLANQWCNRMWGEDVFAWPAVWPAASCQRVAARLWRRLGRRPLCVVNFGVGGNPAKRVADPFEEQVVAMLASRWPGVVLYDAGRSPFALERVRRALAEAAAQGVPVGFATEDEAGQSLAPGCRLVGFRGSIGVLAALLERADAFVGYDSCCQHLAAAAGLGGVVVFAGAPHQRFRNRWRPQSRHASLTVLPVADGRRPGGEGATLQAVTKLVEEVAASLGLLRVH
;
A
#
# COMPACT_ATOMS: atom_id res chain seq x y z
N MET A 1 -43.91 -1.86 -2.93
CA MET A 1 -42.60 -1.35 -2.51
C MET A 1 -42.42 0.00 -3.21
N ALA A 2 -42.66 1.11 -2.49
CA ALA A 2 -42.50 2.45 -3.03
C ALA A 2 -41.01 2.65 -3.39
N GLY A 3 -40.74 3.11 -4.61
CA GLY A 3 -39.39 3.26 -5.13
C GLY A 3 -38.62 4.32 -4.34
N GLY A 4 -37.59 3.89 -3.61
CA GLY A 4 -36.68 4.82 -2.95
C GLY A 4 -35.95 5.66 -4.00
N GLU A 5 -35.89 6.97 -3.77
CA GLU A 5 -35.07 7.86 -4.57
C GLU A 5 -33.59 7.48 -4.37
N LEU A 6 -32.90 7.17 -5.48
CA LEU A 6 -31.48 6.82 -5.48
C LEU A 6 -30.66 8.10 -5.72
N LEU A 7 -29.78 8.42 -4.76
CA LEU A 7 -28.79 9.48 -4.89
C LEU A 7 -27.46 8.88 -5.42
N LEU A 8 -26.92 9.45 -6.49
CA LEU A 8 -25.61 9.10 -7.01
C LEU A 8 -24.53 9.99 -6.38
N VAL A 9 -23.62 9.39 -5.62
CA VAL A 9 -22.43 10.08 -5.09
C VAL A 9 -21.21 9.65 -5.91
N ASP A 10 -20.60 10.59 -6.62
CA ASP A 10 -19.53 10.33 -7.57
C ASP A 10 -18.20 10.97 -7.13
N PRO A 11 -17.22 10.16 -6.68
CA PRO A 11 -15.98 10.64 -6.10
C PRO A 11 -14.89 11.02 -7.13
N ASP A 12 -15.25 11.53 -8.31
CA ASP A 12 -14.31 11.81 -9.42
C ASP A 12 -13.65 10.52 -9.97
N SER A 13 -14.48 9.50 -10.23
CA SER A 13 -14.02 8.21 -10.77
C SER A 13 -13.49 8.32 -12.20
N ARG A 14 -12.65 7.39 -12.67
CA ARG A 14 -12.20 7.36 -14.08
C ARG A 14 -13.35 7.32 -15.11
N LEU A 15 -14.52 6.80 -14.72
CA LEU A 15 -15.70 6.67 -15.59
C LEU A 15 -16.44 8.02 -15.74
N SER A 16 -16.44 8.84 -14.70
CA SER A 16 -17.05 10.18 -14.68
C SER A 16 -16.06 11.32 -14.87
N GLN A 17 -14.75 11.04 -14.81
CA GLN A 17 -13.66 12.02 -14.85
C GLN A 17 -13.63 12.90 -16.10
N LEU A 18 -14.25 12.45 -17.19
CA LEU A 18 -14.36 13.22 -18.43
C LEU A 18 -15.68 14.00 -18.53
N GLY A 19 -16.64 13.74 -17.65
CA GLY A 19 -17.93 14.45 -17.60
C GLY A 19 -18.76 14.36 -18.88
N LEU A 20 -18.47 13.41 -19.77
CA LEU A 20 -19.00 13.39 -21.14
C LEU A 20 -20.51 13.09 -21.19
N GLN A 21 -21.02 12.38 -20.19
CA GLN A 21 -22.44 12.03 -20.06
C GLN A 21 -22.82 12.04 -18.58
N PRO A 22 -24.00 12.57 -18.21
CA PRO A 22 -24.53 12.42 -16.86
C PRO A 22 -24.78 10.92 -16.58
N LEU A 23 -24.24 10.42 -15.48
CA LEU A 23 -24.45 9.03 -15.04
C LEU A 23 -25.84 8.82 -14.43
N TRP A 24 -26.50 9.90 -14.02
CA TRP A 24 -27.83 9.91 -13.40
C TRP A 24 -28.49 11.28 -13.55
N ARG A 25 -29.69 11.47 -13.00
CA ARG A 25 -30.35 12.79 -12.97
C ARG A 25 -29.51 13.78 -12.17
N GLU A 26 -29.37 15.00 -12.68
CA GLU A 26 -28.52 16.04 -12.09
C GLU A 26 -28.98 16.43 -10.68
N ASP A 27 -30.29 16.51 -10.44
CA ASP A 27 -30.88 16.81 -9.13
C ASP A 27 -30.68 15.70 -8.09
N LEU A 28 -30.29 14.50 -8.53
CA LEU A 28 -29.97 13.35 -7.69
C LEU A 28 -28.50 12.91 -7.86
N SER A 29 -27.62 13.82 -8.28
CA SER A 29 -26.20 13.55 -8.47
C SER A 29 -25.34 14.51 -7.66
N CYS A 30 -24.44 13.96 -6.86
CA CYS A 30 -23.45 14.69 -6.08
C CYS A 30 -22.06 14.35 -6.61
N TYR A 31 -21.50 15.23 -7.43
CA TYR A 31 -20.13 15.11 -7.92
C TYR A 31 -19.15 15.75 -6.93
N PHE A 32 -18.06 15.05 -6.63
CA PHE A 32 -16.94 15.56 -5.86
C PHE A 32 -15.88 16.12 -6.82
N PRO A 33 -15.77 17.44 -7.05
CA PRO A 33 -14.81 18.03 -7.99
C PRO A 33 -13.40 18.08 -7.39
N SER A 34 -12.80 16.91 -7.20
CA SER A 34 -11.55 16.75 -6.47
C SER A 34 -10.43 17.62 -7.02
N ARG A 35 -10.38 17.86 -8.33
CA ARG A 35 -9.34 18.68 -8.99
C ARG A 35 -9.43 20.18 -8.73
N ILE A 36 -10.64 20.68 -8.50
CA ILE A 36 -10.93 22.12 -8.34
C ILE A 36 -10.96 22.49 -6.86
N LEU A 37 -11.41 21.57 -6.00
CA LEU A 37 -11.51 21.83 -4.57
C LEU A 37 -10.13 21.83 -3.88
N GLY A 38 -10.02 22.68 -2.86
CA GLY A 38 -8.88 22.77 -1.96
C GLY A 38 -7.65 23.45 -2.52
N GLY A 39 -6.67 23.67 -1.64
CA GLY A 39 -5.37 24.23 -1.98
C GLY A 39 -4.31 23.19 -2.35
N GLU A 40 -3.06 23.58 -2.10
CA GLU A 40 -1.85 22.82 -2.42
C GLU A 40 -1.54 21.73 -1.37
N GLU A 41 -2.09 21.84 -0.15
CA GLU A 41 -1.65 21.06 1.02
C GLU A 41 -2.58 19.90 1.40
N GLU A 42 -3.83 19.95 0.98
CA GLU A 42 -4.84 18.97 1.36
C GLU A 42 -4.72 17.67 0.57
N SER A 43 -4.83 16.56 1.29
CA SER A 43 -5.01 15.23 0.70
C SER A 43 -6.41 15.02 0.15
N LEU A 44 -6.57 14.07 -0.78
CA LEU A 44 -7.89 13.70 -1.31
C LEU A 44 -8.85 13.24 -0.20
N ALA A 45 -8.36 12.56 0.83
CA ALA A 45 -9.17 12.19 1.98
C ALA A 45 -9.66 13.41 2.78
N GLN A 46 -8.82 14.43 2.97
CA GLN A 46 -9.25 15.68 3.61
C GLN A 46 -10.29 16.42 2.77
N LEU A 47 -10.08 16.50 1.45
CA LEU A 47 -11.00 17.17 0.54
C LEU A 47 -12.34 16.44 0.41
N ALA A 48 -12.31 15.11 0.39
CA ALA A 48 -13.52 14.29 0.42
C ALA A 48 -14.32 14.57 1.70
N ASN A 49 -13.66 14.57 2.87
CA ASN A 49 -14.30 14.92 4.14
C ASN A 49 -14.92 16.33 4.12
N GLN A 50 -14.17 17.34 3.69
CA GLN A 50 -14.68 18.70 3.59
C GLN A 50 -15.88 18.81 2.63
N TRP A 51 -15.84 18.09 1.51
CA TRP A 51 -16.94 18.07 0.56
C TRP A 51 -18.17 17.38 1.15
N CYS A 52 -18.01 16.20 1.75
CA CYS A 52 -19.06 15.46 2.45
C CYS A 52 -19.71 16.32 3.55
N ASN A 53 -18.90 16.93 4.42
CA ASN A 53 -19.37 17.78 5.51
C ASN A 53 -20.23 18.95 5.01
N ARG A 54 -19.83 19.59 3.90
CA ARG A 54 -20.65 20.64 3.27
C ARG A 54 -21.97 20.11 2.70
N MET A 55 -21.97 18.91 2.10
CA MET A 55 -23.18 18.31 1.51
C MET A 55 -24.21 17.94 2.58
N TRP A 56 -23.77 17.50 3.75
CA TRP A 56 -24.65 16.98 4.81
C TRP A 56 -24.79 17.90 6.03
N GLY A 57 -24.10 19.05 6.06
CA GLY A 57 -24.15 19.96 7.21
C GLY A 57 -23.46 19.40 8.46
N GLU A 58 -22.48 18.53 8.26
CA GLU A 58 -21.73 17.84 9.31
C GLU A 58 -20.37 18.51 9.56
N ASP A 59 -19.73 18.20 10.68
CA ASP A 59 -18.34 18.59 10.97
C ASP A 59 -17.55 17.44 11.59
N VAL A 60 -17.44 16.34 10.84
CA VAL A 60 -16.73 15.13 11.26
C VAL A 60 -15.62 14.77 10.29
N PHE A 61 -14.55 14.15 10.80
CA PHE A 61 -13.53 13.55 9.95
C PHE A 61 -13.69 12.03 9.93
N ALA A 62 -14.22 11.51 8.83
CA ALA A 62 -14.24 10.10 8.51
C ALA A 62 -12.85 9.65 8.02
N TRP A 63 -12.17 8.87 8.87
CA TRP A 63 -10.89 8.25 8.51
C TRP A 63 -11.09 7.13 7.48
N PRO A 64 -10.21 6.99 6.49
CA PRO A 64 -10.27 5.87 5.55
C PRO A 64 -10.23 4.52 6.28
N ALA A 65 -11.15 3.64 5.92
CA ALA A 65 -11.25 2.29 6.45
C ALA A 65 -11.62 1.32 5.31
N VAL A 66 -11.20 0.06 5.44
CA VAL A 66 -11.49 -1.00 4.48
C VAL A 66 -12.01 -2.22 5.20
N TRP A 67 -12.95 -2.93 4.56
CA TRP A 67 -13.52 -4.18 5.08
C TRP A 67 -13.36 -5.28 4.03
N PRO A 68 -12.20 -5.97 4.00
CA PRO A 68 -11.99 -7.08 3.09
C PRO A 68 -13.05 -8.17 3.28
N ALA A 69 -13.51 -8.76 2.18
CA ALA A 69 -14.52 -9.82 2.22
C ALA A 69 -14.10 -10.99 3.12
N ALA A 70 -15.07 -11.66 3.76
CA ALA A 70 -14.80 -12.80 4.63
C ALA A 70 -14.00 -13.93 3.95
N SER A 71 -14.15 -14.11 2.64
CA SER A 71 -13.31 -15.03 1.86
C SER A 71 -11.84 -14.62 1.86
N CYS A 72 -11.54 -13.35 1.63
CA CYS A 72 -10.18 -12.80 1.66
C CYS A 72 -9.57 -12.92 3.06
N GLN A 73 -10.35 -12.62 4.09
CA GLN A 73 -9.95 -12.78 5.50
C GLN A 73 -9.52 -14.21 5.83
N ARG A 74 -10.27 -15.21 5.35
CA ARG A 74 -9.92 -16.63 5.56
C ARG A 74 -8.60 -17.01 4.90
N VAL A 75 -8.33 -16.52 3.69
CA VAL A 75 -7.07 -16.75 2.98
C VAL A 75 -5.91 -16.10 3.73
N ALA A 76 -6.03 -14.81 4.09
CA ALA A 76 -5.00 -14.09 4.84
C ALA A 76 -4.71 -14.75 6.20
N ALA A 77 -5.73 -15.19 6.94
CA ALA A 77 -5.56 -15.88 8.21
C ALA A 77 -4.90 -17.27 8.07
N ARG A 78 -5.10 -17.98 6.96
CA ARG A 78 -4.41 -19.23 6.66
C ARG A 78 -2.93 -18.96 6.35
N LEU A 79 -2.67 -18.00 5.47
CA LEU A 79 -1.30 -17.63 5.10
C LEU A 79 -0.51 -17.14 6.31
N TRP A 80 -1.06 -16.21 7.12
CA TRP A 80 -0.40 -15.70 8.33
C TRP A 80 -0.04 -16.81 9.33
N ARG A 81 -0.89 -17.84 9.48
CA ARG A 81 -0.56 -19.02 10.28
C ARG A 81 0.61 -19.82 9.70
N ARG A 82 0.66 -20.00 8.37
CA ARG A 82 1.77 -20.67 7.68
C ARG A 82 3.09 -19.90 7.80
N LEU A 83 3.02 -18.57 7.87
CA LEU A 83 4.16 -17.70 8.16
C LEU A 83 4.63 -17.75 9.62
N GLY A 84 3.94 -18.53 10.47
CA GLY A 84 4.26 -18.72 11.88
C GLY A 84 3.73 -17.61 12.79
N ARG A 85 2.79 -16.77 12.31
CA ARG A 85 2.26 -15.60 13.04
C ARG A 85 3.36 -14.64 13.54
N ARG A 86 4.48 -14.63 12.85
CA ARG A 86 5.61 -13.73 13.12
C ARG A 86 5.26 -12.33 12.64
N PRO A 87 5.98 -11.30 13.13
CA PRO A 87 5.84 -9.94 12.62
C PRO A 87 5.94 -9.91 11.09
N LEU A 88 5.01 -9.24 10.44
CA LEU A 88 4.84 -9.27 8.99
C LEU A 88 5.07 -7.86 8.42
N CYS A 89 6.08 -7.71 7.57
CA CYS A 89 6.26 -6.54 6.73
C CYS A 89 5.74 -6.84 5.33
N VAL A 90 4.75 -6.08 4.86
CA VAL A 90 4.23 -6.23 3.50
C VAL A 90 4.93 -5.23 2.57
N VAL A 91 5.47 -5.74 1.47
CA VAL A 91 6.13 -4.94 0.43
C VAL A 91 5.28 -4.95 -0.84
N ASN A 92 4.97 -3.77 -1.40
CA ASN A 92 4.29 -3.64 -2.68
C ASN A 92 4.97 -2.59 -3.57
N PHE A 93 5.67 -3.06 -4.59
CA PHE A 93 6.30 -2.22 -5.63
C PHE A 93 5.50 -2.23 -6.95
N GLY A 94 4.17 -2.32 -6.84
CA GLY A 94 3.26 -2.23 -7.97
C GLY A 94 3.04 -0.77 -8.40
N VAL A 95 3.32 -0.45 -9.66
CA VAL A 95 3.20 0.93 -10.19
C VAL A 95 1.97 1.17 -11.08
N GLY A 96 1.03 0.22 -11.13
CA GLY A 96 -0.22 0.37 -11.89
C GLY A 96 -0.03 0.59 -13.40
N GLY A 97 1.09 0.11 -13.96
CA GLY A 97 1.42 0.29 -15.37
C GLY A 97 2.09 1.62 -15.72
N ASN A 98 2.48 2.44 -14.74
CA ASN A 98 3.23 3.68 -14.95
C ASN A 98 4.71 3.51 -14.54
N PRO A 99 5.65 3.27 -15.48
CA PRO A 99 7.06 3.11 -15.16
C PRO A 99 7.71 4.34 -14.50
N ALA A 100 7.16 5.55 -14.69
CA ALA A 100 7.70 6.76 -14.08
C ALA A 100 7.54 6.78 -12.55
N LYS A 101 6.61 5.98 -12.00
CA LYS A 101 6.43 5.78 -10.56
C LYS A 101 7.44 4.81 -9.94
N ARG A 102 8.38 4.30 -10.73
CA ARG A 102 9.36 3.30 -10.31
C ARG A 102 10.74 3.94 -10.18
N VAL A 103 11.49 3.51 -9.18
CA VAL A 103 12.93 3.77 -9.11
C VAL A 103 13.66 2.72 -9.94
N ALA A 104 14.77 3.10 -10.59
CA ALA A 104 15.53 2.19 -11.42
C ALA A 104 16.10 1.00 -10.62
N ASP A 105 16.34 -0.13 -11.31
CA ASP A 105 17.06 -1.26 -10.72
C ASP A 105 18.47 -0.83 -10.28
N PRO A 106 19.02 -1.40 -9.19
CA PRO A 106 18.52 -2.53 -8.41
C PRO A 106 17.78 -2.11 -7.10
N PHE A 107 17.10 -0.98 -7.10
CA PHE A 107 16.51 -0.40 -5.88
C PHE A 107 15.56 -1.35 -5.14
N GLU A 108 14.62 -1.99 -5.85
CA GLU A 108 13.63 -2.88 -5.24
C GLU A 108 14.30 -4.09 -4.57
N GLU A 109 15.30 -4.66 -5.25
CA GLU A 109 16.11 -5.79 -4.75
C GLU A 109 16.86 -5.41 -3.48
N GLN A 110 17.50 -4.23 -3.47
CA GLN A 110 18.26 -3.74 -2.31
C GLN A 110 17.36 -3.54 -1.08
N VAL A 111 16.18 -2.94 -1.26
CA VAL A 111 15.23 -2.72 -0.16
C VAL A 111 14.73 -4.05 0.38
N VAL A 112 14.36 -4.99 -0.50
CA VAL A 112 13.86 -6.31 -0.08
C VAL A 112 14.93 -7.14 0.62
N ALA A 113 16.16 -7.13 0.12
CA ALA A 113 17.29 -7.82 0.77
C ALA A 113 17.59 -7.23 2.15
N MET A 114 17.56 -5.90 2.29
CA MET A 114 17.74 -5.25 3.57
C MET A 114 16.62 -5.62 4.55
N LEU A 115 15.36 -5.58 4.11
CA LEU A 115 14.23 -6.01 4.94
C LEU A 115 14.36 -7.48 5.33
N ALA A 116 14.70 -8.39 4.41
CA ALA A 116 14.80 -9.81 4.73
C ALA A 116 15.90 -10.12 5.78
N SER A 117 17.00 -9.36 5.74
CA SER A 117 18.10 -9.50 6.69
C SER A 117 17.81 -8.87 8.05
N ARG A 118 17.12 -7.72 8.12
CA ARG A 118 16.96 -6.95 9.36
C ARG A 118 15.59 -7.07 10.02
N TRP A 119 14.53 -7.34 9.24
CA TRP A 119 13.18 -7.45 9.78
C TRP A 119 13.08 -8.64 10.74
N PRO A 120 12.48 -8.50 11.93
CA PRO A 120 12.47 -9.59 12.91
C PRO A 120 11.65 -10.82 12.49
N GLY A 121 10.65 -10.65 11.62
CA GLY A 121 9.75 -11.73 11.21
C GLY A 121 9.84 -12.11 9.74
N VAL A 122 8.72 -11.98 9.02
CA VAL A 122 8.60 -12.30 7.59
C VAL A 122 8.38 -11.04 6.77
N VAL A 123 9.08 -10.94 5.65
CA VAL A 123 8.81 -9.98 4.58
C VAL A 123 7.94 -10.67 3.52
N LEU A 124 6.75 -10.15 3.27
CA LEU A 124 5.85 -10.63 2.22
C LEU A 124 5.88 -9.65 1.04
N TYR A 125 6.44 -10.07 -0.09
CA TYR A 125 6.60 -9.25 -1.28
C TYR A 125 5.48 -9.55 -2.28
N ASP A 126 4.53 -8.63 -2.41
CA ASP A 126 3.40 -8.74 -3.32
C ASP A 126 3.82 -8.57 -4.79
N ALA A 127 3.51 -9.59 -5.59
CA ALA A 127 3.68 -9.62 -7.04
C ALA A 127 2.46 -9.07 -7.80
N GLY A 128 1.34 -8.81 -7.11
CA GLY A 128 0.08 -8.47 -7.74
C GLY A 128 -0.34 -9.49 -8.80
N ARG A 129 -0.90 -9.03 -9.93
CA ARG A 129 -1.34 -9.90 -11.04
C ARG A 129 -0.57 -9.70 -12.35
N SER A 130 0.36 -8.75 -12.40
CA SER A 130 1.15 -8.47 -13.60
C SER A 130 2.30 -9.48 -13.76
N PRO A 131 2.50 -10.07 -14.96
CA PRO A 131 3.66 -10.93 -15.24
C PRO A 131 5.01 -10.26 -14.95
N PHE A 132 5.15 -8.96 -15.25
CA PHE A 132 6.39 -8.22 -15.00
C PHE A 132 6.70 -8.08 -13.52
N ALA A 133 5.67 -7.82 -12.69
CA ALA A 133 5.84 -7.73 -11.25
C ALA A 133 6.18 -9.10 -10.64
N LEU A 134 5.54 -10.17 -11.14
CA LEU A 134 5.87 -11.55 -10.77
C LEU A 134 7.33 -11.90 -11.05
N GLU A 135 7.84 -11.53 -12.23
CA GLU A 135 9.23 -11.81 -12.59
C GLU A 135 10.22 -11.09 -11.68
N ARG A 136 9.97 -9.83 -11.33
CA ARG A 136 10.82 -9.08 -10.38
C ARG A 136 10.81 -9.70 -8.99
N VAL A 137 9.64 -10.12 -8.48
CA VAL A 137 9.55 -10.82 -7.20
C VAL A 137 10.33 -12.13 -7.25
N ARG A 138 10.24 -12.91 -8.34
CA ARG A 138 10.99 -14.15 -8.51
C ARG A 138 12.49 -13.92 -8.55
N ARG A 139 12.97 -12.89 -9.27
CA ARG A 139 14.37 -12.47 -9.29
C ARG A 139 14.86 -12.15 -7.87
N ALA A 140 14.13 -11.31 -7.13
CA ALA A 140 14.49 -10.95 -5.76
C ALA A 140 14.55 -12.17 -4.82
N LEU A 141 13.61 -13.13 -4.96
CA LEU A 141 13.63 -14.38 -4.20
C LEU A 141 14.84 -15.25 -4.56
N ALA A 142 15.19 -15.37 -5.84
CA ALA A 142 16.33 -16.16 -6.28
C ALA A 142 17.65 -15.56 -5.78
N GLU A 143 17.80 -14.24 -5.85
CA GLU A 143 18.96 -13.53 -5.32
C GLU A 143 19.09 -13.68 -3.79
N ALA A 144 17.99 -13.55 -3.06
CA ALA A 144 17.97 -13.76 -1.61
C ALA A 144 18.29 -15.22 -1.24
N ALA A 145 17.77 -16.19 -1.98
CA ALA A 145 18.07 -17.61 -1.79
C ALA A 145 19.56 -17.92 -2.01
N ALA A 146 20.17 -17.33 -3.03
CA ALA A 146 21.61 -17.45 -3.30
C ALA A 146 22.47 -16.88 -2.16
N GLN A 147 21.94 -15.94 -1.38
CA GLN A 147 22.57 -15.38 -0.18
C GLN A 147 22.21 -16.14 1.11
N GLY A 148 21.54 -17.30 1.00
CA GLY A 148 21.18 -18.15 2.14
C GLY A 148 19.93 -17.70 2.90
N VAL A 149 19.16 -16.73 2.39
CA VAL A 149 17.88 -16.34 2.99
C VAL A 149 16.85 -17.44 2.73
N PRO A 150 16.17 -17.98 3.75
CA PRO A 150 15.07 -18.92 3.54
C PRO A 150 13.92 -18.21 2.79
N VAL A 151 13.64 -18.62 1.57
CA VAL A 151 12.59 -18.01 0.74
C VAL A 151 11.39 -18.95 0.53
N GLY A 152 10.25 -18.37 0.18
CA GLY A 152 9.07 -19.11 -0.25
C GLY A 152 8.24 -18.31 -1.25
N PHE A 153 7.28 -18.97 -1.88
CA PHE A 153 6.32 -18.31 -2.75
C PHE A 153 4.93 -18.85 -2.46
N ALA A 154 3.94 -17.96 -2.33
CA ALA A 154 2.56 -18.34 -2.09
C ALA A 154 1.60 -17.69 -3.07
N THR A 155 0.48 -18.36 -3.33
CA THR A 155 -0.65 -17.78 -4.06
C THR A 155 -1.88 -17.68 -3.18
N GLU A 156 -2.83 -16.85 -3.61
CA GLU A 156 -4.17 -16.78 -3.02
C GLU A 156 -4.87 -18.16 -3.00
N ASP A 157 -4.76 -18.94 -4.08
CA ASP A 157 -5.43 -20.24 -4.22
C ASP A 157 -4.87 -21.30 -3.25
N GLU A 158 -3.54 -21.36 -3.12
CA GLU A 158 -2.90 -22.32 -2.22
C GLU A 158 -2.82 -21.83 -0.77
N ALA A 159 -2.98 -20.53 -0.52
CA ALA A 159 -2.97 -19.92 0.81
C ALA A 159 -1.75 -20.33 1.66
N GLY A 160 -0.58 -20.48 1.04
CA GLY A 160 0.68 -20.85 1.68
C GLY A 160 0.79 -22.33 2.06
N GLN A 161 0.01 -23.22 1.46
CA GLN A 161 0.09 -24.66 1.72
C GLN A 161 1.45 -25.26 1.37
N SER A 162 2.12 -24.75 0.33
CA SER A 162 3.44 -25.22 -0.10
C SER A 162 4.62 -24.54 0.62
N LEU A 163 4.34 -23.53 1.46
CA LEU A 163 5.40 -22.80 2.15
C LEU A 163 6.12 -23.68 3.17
N ALA A 164 7.44 -23.74 3.01
CA ALA A 164 8.31 -24.33 4.02
C ALA A 164 8.26 -23.51 5.32
N PRO A 165 8.36 -24.15 6.50
CA PRO A 165 8.55 -23.44 7.74
C PRO A 165 9.82 -22.58 7.72
N GLY A 166 9.78 -21.43 8.40
CA GLY A 166 10.98 -20.60 8.61
C GLY A 166 11.32 -19.62 7.49
N CYS A 167 10.58 -19.58 6.36
CA CYS A 167 10.79 -18.56 5.32
C CYS A 167 10.86 -17.15 5.90
N ARG A 168 11.87 -16.37 5.50
CA ARG A 168 12.13 -14.99 5.90
C ARG A 168 11.61 -14.00 4.86
N LEU A 169 11.68 -14.38 3.59
CA LEU A 169 11.14 -13.63 2.47
C LEU A 169 10.16 -14.51 1.69
N VAL A 170 8.94 -14.03 1.51
CA VAL A 170 7.88 -14.76 0.80
C VAL A 170 7.32 -13.90 -0.32
N GLY A 171 7.43 -14.37 -1.57
CA GLY A 171 6.68 -13.77 -2.67
C GLY A 171 5.20 -14.16 -2.56
N PHE A 172 4.30 -13.24 -2.85
CA PHE A 172 2.87 -13.49 -2.80
C PHE A 172 2.19 -13.06 -4.10
N ARG A 173 1.29 -13.90 -4.63
CA ARG A 173 0.45 -13.56 -5.78
C ARG A 173 -1.03 -13.71 -5.42
N GLY A 174 -1.76 -12.61 -5.39
CA GLY A 174 -3.18 -12.64 -5.06
C GLY A 174 -3.98 -11.43 -5.54
N SER A 175 -5.24 -11.38 -5.13
CA SER A 175 -6.14 -10.24 -5.30
C SER A 175 -5.80 -9.11 -4.33
N ILE A 176 -6.19 -7.89 -4.70
CA ILE A 176 -6.12 -6.72 -3.82
C ILE A 176 -6.93 -6.92 -2.53
N GLY A 177 -8.01 -7.71 -2.58
CA GLY A 177 -8.82 -8.04 -1.41
C GLY A 177 -8.07 -8.89 -0.40
N VAL A 178 -7.32 -9.91 -0.85
CA VAL A 178 -6.46 -10.70 0.04
C VAL A 178 -5.27 -9.88 0.53
N LEU A 179 -4.68 -9.03 -0.31
CA LEU A 179 -3.63 -8.12 0.14
C LEU A 179 -4.13 -7.16 1.23
N ALA A 180 -5.33 -6.59 1.09
CA ALA A 180 -5.94 -5.75 2.12
C ALA A 180 -6.14 -6.53 3.44
N ALA A 181 -6.61 -7.78 3.37
CA ALA A 181 -6.73 -8.64 4.54
C ALA A 181 -5.37 -9.04 5.16
N LEU A 182 -4.30 -9.14 4.36
CA LEU A 182 -2.93 -9.35 4.86
C LEU A 182 -2.39 -8.11 5.57
N LEU A 183 -2.68 -6.91 5.05
CA LEU A 183 -2.28 -5.64 5.65
C LEU A 183 -2.89 -5.44 7.04
N GLU A 184 -4.14 -5.85 7.27
CA GLU A 184 -4.74 -5.85 8.62
C GLU A 184 -4.02 -6.75 9.64
N ARG A 185 -3.11 -7.61 9.18
CA ARG A 185 -2.30 -8.52 10.02
C ARG A 185 -0.82 -8.17 9.97
N ALA A 186 -0.45 -7.12 9.25
CA ALA A 186 0.92 -6.67 9.11
C ALA A 186 1.30 -5.73 10.26
N ASP A 187 2.60 -5.55 10.44
CA ASP A 187 3.17 -4.61 11.40
C ASP A 187 3.83 -3.42 10.69
N ALA A 188 4.16 -3.58 9.40
CA ALA A 188 4.73 -2.53 8.58
C ALA A 188 4.37 -2.68 7.10
N PHE A 189 4.43 -1.55 6.40
CA PHE A 189 4.28 -1.48 4.95
C PHE A 189 5.46 -0.76 4.30
N VAL A 190 5.93 -1.26 3.16
CA VAL A 190 6.88 -0.56 2.29
C VAL A 190 6.38 -0.64 0.85
N GLY A 191 6.32 0.49 0.15
CA GLY A 191 5.87 0.45 -1.24
C GLY A 191 5.99 1.77 -1.98
N TYR A 192 5.44 1.78 -3.20
CA TYR A 192 5.34 3.00 -4.02
C TYR A 192 4.04 3.75 -3.80
N ASP A 193 3.95 4.93 -4.42
CA ASP A 193 2.71 5.66 -4.68
C ASP A 193 1.70 4.85 -5.51
N SER A 194 0.96 3.98 -4.85
CA SER A 194 -0.03 3.07 -5.42
C SER A 194 -1.26 2.94 -4.52
N CYS A 195 -2.30 2.25 -4.98
CA CYS A 195 -3.49 1.99 -4.16
C CYS A 195 -3.16 1.32 -2.81
N CYS A 196 -2.09 0.51 -2.75
CA CYS A 196 -1.76 -0.28 -1.57
C CYS A 196 -1.29 0.58 -0.39
N GLN A 197 -0.73 1.77 -0.64
CA GLN A 197 -0.39 2.71 0.44
C GLN A 197 -1.62 3.17 1.23
N HIS A 198 -2.75 3.35 0.53
CA HIS A 198 -4.00 3.78 1.14
C HIS A 198 -4.65 2.64 1.91
N LEU A 199 -4.53 1.40 1.42
CA LEU A 199 -4.95 0.20 2.16
C LEU A 199 -4.12 0.02 3.43
N ALA A 200 -2.81 0.21 3.36
CA ALA A 200 -1.92 0.13 4.51
C ALA A 200 -2.27 1.18 5.58
N ALA A 201 -2.51 2.42 5.16
CA ALA A 201 -2.93 3.49 6.06
C ALA A 201 -4.31 3.24 6.68
N ALA A 202 -5.27 2.74 5.89
CA ALA A 202 -6.60 2.35 6.39
C ALA A 202 -6.53 1.19 7.40
N ALA A 203 -5.56 0.28 7.23
CA ALA A 203 -5.24 -0.78 8.19
C ALA A 203 -4.48 -0.27 9.43
N GLY A 204 -4.14 1.02 9.50
CA GLY A 204 -3.44 1.61 10.65
C GLY A 204 -1.94 1.32 10.68
N LEU A 205 -1.32 1.00 9.55
CA LEU A 205 0.10 0.63 9.49
C LEU A 205 1.01 1.85 9.40
N GLY A 206 2.13 1.78 10.12
CA GLY A 206 3.33 2.59 9.87
C GLY A 206 4.15 2.00 8.72
N GLY A 207 5.01 2.82 8.10
CA GLY A 207 5.69 2.37 6.89
C GLY A 207 6.40 3.44 6.10
N VAL A 208 6.97 3.03 4.97
CA VAL A 208 7.66 3.90 4.01
C VAL A 208 6.98 3.82 2.65
N VAL A 209 6.70 4.97 2.08
CA VAL A 209 6.06 5.10 0.78
C VAL A 209 6.93 5.97 -0.11
N VAL A 210 7.32 5.43 -1.26
CA VAL A 210 8.23 6.07 -2.21
C VAL A 210 7.42 6.69 -3.33
N PHE A 211 7.47 8.02 -3.43
CA PHE A 211 6.90 8.79 -4.52
C PHE A 211 7.99 9.06 -5.56
N ALA A 212 8.19 8.11 -6.47
CA ALA A 212 9.01 8.33 -7.65
C ALA A 212 8.18 9.01 -8.76
N GLY A 213 8.77 9.98 -9.45
CA GLY A 213 8.15 10.63 -10.61
C GLY A 213 6.88 11.44 -10.32
N ALA A 214 6.65 11.83 -9.05
CA ALA A 214 5.55 12.74 -8.72
C ALA A 214 5.81 14.12 -9.36
N PRO A 215 4.86 14.67 -10.16
CA PRO A 215 5.12 15.83 -11.02
C PRO A 215 5.28 17.15 -10.24
N HIS A 216 4.68 17.27 -9.06
CA HIS A 216 4.76 18.48 -8.22
C HIS A 216 4.33 18.18 -6.77
N GLN A 217 4.54 19.14 -5.85
CA GLN A 217 4.22 18.98 -4.43
C GLN A 217 2.72 18.71 -4.18
N ARG A 218 1.83 19.47 -4.84
CA ARG A 218 0.39 19.22 -4.72
C ARG A 218 -0.01 17.80 -5.08
N PHE A 219 0.61 17.17 -6.08
CA PHE A 219 0.33 15.77 -6.39
C PHE A 219 0.67 14.88 -5.19
N ARG A 220 1.84 15.07 -4.57
CA ARG A 220 2.23 14.32 -3.37
C ARG A 220 1.27 14.53 -2.21
N ASN A 221 0.88 15.79 -1.96
CA ASN A 221 -0.07 16.13 -0.90
C ASN A 221 -1.42 15.47 -1.13
N ARG A 222 -1.94 15.53 -2.37
CA ARG A 222 -3.23 14.93 -2.77
C ARG A 222 -3.26 13.42 -2.56
N TRP A 223 -2.19 12.74 -2.95
CA TRP A 223 -2.07 11.28 -2.85
C TRP A 223 -1.48 10.82 -1.52
N ARG A 224 -1.15 11.72 -0.58
CA ARG A 224 -0.68 11.34 0.74
C ARG A 224 -1.77 10.51 1.45
N PRO A 225 -1.47 9.28 1.87
CA PRO A 225 -2.42 8.46 2.60
C PRO A 225 -2.74 9.08 3.97
N GLN A 226 -3.96 8.83 4.46
CA GLN A 226 -4.43 9.29 5.76
C GLN A 226 -4.75 8.08 6.64
N SER A 227 -4.34 8.14 7.91
CA SER A 227 -4.61 7.11 8.90
C SER A 227 -4.83 7.75 10.26
N ARG A 228 -5.70 7.13 11.05
CA ARG A 228 -6.00 7.55 12.43
C ARG A 228 -4.88 7.18 13.40
N HIS A 229 -4.16 6.09 13.14
CA HIS A 229 -3.35 5.40 14.15
C HIS A 229 -1.85 5.36 13.84
N ALA A 230 -1.45 5.60 12.60
CA ALA A 230 -0.04 5.55 12.20
C ALA A 230 0.27 6.53 11.08
N SER A 231 1.56 6.79 10.86
CA SER A 231 2.04 7.62 9.76
C SER A 231 2.86 6.78 8.78
N LEU A 232 2.55 6.92 7.49
CA LEU A 232 3.40 6.45 6.41
C LEU A 232 4.38 7.58 6.03
N THR A 233 5.68 7.32 6.15
CA THR A 233 6.72 8.27 5.74
C THR A 233 6.76 8.34 4.23
N VAL A 234 6.43 9.50 3.67
CA VAL A 234 6.42 9.74 2.22
C VAL A 234 7.77 10.30 1.78
N LEU A 235 8.45 9.59 0.89
CA LEU A 235 9.77 9.96 0.38
C LEU A 235 9.70 10.32 -1.11
N PRO A 236 9.98 11.58 -1.48
CA PRO A 236 10.09 11.95 -2.87
C PRO A 236 11.43 11.48 -3.46
N VAL A 237 11.39 10.84 -4.63
CA VAL A 237 12.60 10.55 -5.42
C VAL A 237 12.53 11.36 -6.71
N ALA A 238 13.42 12.35 -6.85
CA ALA A 238 13.49 13.20 -8.02
C ALA A 238 13.96 12.42 -9.26
N ASP A 239 13.20 12.53 -10.35
CA ASP A 239 13.50 12.09 -11.71
C ASP A 239 13.91 10.63 -11.94
N GLY A 240 13.62 9.69 -11.04
CA GLY A 240 13.81 8.23 -11.26
C GLY A 240 15.22 7.79 -11.70
N ARG A 241 16.20 8.71 -11.70
CA ARG A 241 17.52 8.59 -12.37
C ARG A 241 18.67 9.20 -11.56
N ARG A 242 18.43 9.87 -10.42
CA ARG A 242 19.53 10.44 -9.63
C ARG A 242 19.97 9.51 -8.50
N PRO A 243 21.27 9.14 -8.42
CA PRO A 243 21.82 8.23 -7.41
C PRO A 243 21.87 8.78 -5.96
N GLY A 244 21.06 9.80 -5.62
CA GLY A 244 20.98 10.38 -4.27
C GLY A 244 19.70 10.02 -3.49
N GLY A 245 18.60 9.67 -4.17
CA GLY A 245 17.32 9.33 -3.51
C GLY A 245 17.27 7.92 -2.93
N GLU A 246 18.09 7.01 -3.47
CA GLU A 246 18.22 5.63 -3.01
C GLU A 246 18.75 5.56 -1.58
N GLY A 247 19.79 6.38 -1.26
CA GLY A 247 20.37 6.44 0.07
C GLY A 247 19.38 6.92 1.15
N ALA A 248 18.62 7.98 0.86
CA ALA A 248 17.59 8.48 1.78
C ALA A 248 16.48 7.45 2.01
N THR A 249 16.12 6.69 0.97
CA THR A 249 15.11 5.64 1.09
C THR A 249 15.61 4.46 1.90
N LEU A 250 16.82 3.98 1.64
CA LEU A 250 17.43 2.91 2.44
C LEU A 250 17.59 3.32 3.90
N GLN A 251 17.94 4.58 4.18
CA GLN A 251 17.98 5.13 5.54
C GLN A 251 16.59 5.14 6.20
N ALA A 252 15.56 5.60 5.49
CA ALA A 252 14.21 5.63 6.02
C ALA A 252 13.64 4.22 6.25
N VAL A 253 13.89 3.26 5.36
CA VAL A 253 13.50 1.87 5.58
C VAL A 253 14.31 1.27 6.75
N THR A 254 15.59 1.61 6.90
CA THR A 254 16.39 1.18 8.06
C THR A 254 15.78 1.70 9.37
N LYS A 255 15.47 3.00 9.43
CA LYS A 255 14.80 3.62 10.57
C LYS A 255 13.45 2.97 10.87
N LEU A 256 12.64 2.68 9.84
CA LEU A 256 11.37 1.95 10.00
C LEU A 256 11.59 0.58 10.65
N VAL A 257 12.58 -0.18 10.20
CA VAL A 257 12.89 -1.49 10.78
C VAL A 257 13.29 -1.36 12.25
N GLU A 258 14.09 -0.36 12.60
CA GLU A 258 14.51 -0.08 13.98
C GLU A 258 13.31 0.31 14.87
N GLU A 259 12.43 1.20 14.39
CA GLU A 259 11.24 1.65 15.12
C GLU A 259 10.26 0.51 15.38
N VAL A 260 10.02 -0.37 14.40
CA VAL A 260 9.14 -1.52 14.58
C VAL A 260 9.79 -2.60 15.45
N ALA A 261 11.09 -2.84 15.30
CA ALA A 261 11.81 -3.71 16.23
C ALA A 261 11.72 -3.18 17.67
N ALA A 262 11.77 -1.85 17.88
CA ALA A 262 11.60 -1.23 19.18
C ALA A 262 10.18 -1.44 19.72
N SER A 263 9.15 -1.16 18.92
CA SER A 263 7.74 -1.25 19.36
C SER A 263 7.31 -2.68 19.67
N LEU A 264 7.92 -3.66 19.02
CA LEU A 264 7.70 -5.09 19.28
C LEU A 264 8.55 -5.62 20.46
N GLY A 265 9.39 -4.80 21.09
CA GLY A 265 10.28 -5.21 22.18
C GLY A 265 11.40 -6.15 21.72
N LEU A 266 11.79 -6.09 20.45
CA LEU A 266 12.76 -6.98 19.79
C LEU A 266 14.16 -6.36 19.65
N LEU A 267 14.33 -5.07 19.95
CA LEU A 267 15.66 -4.48 20.08
C LEU A 267 16.33 -5.00 21.35
N ARG A 268 17.42 -5.77 21.18
CA ARG A 268 18.38 -5.97 22.27
C ARG A 268 19.10 -4.65 22.50
N VAL A 269 18.94 -4.10 23.70
CA VAL A 269 19.85 -3.06 24.21
C VAL A 269 21.23 -3.72 24.26
N HIS A 270 22.10 -3.35 23.32
CA HIS A 270 23.52 -3.65 23.37
C HIS A 270 24.25 -2.45 23.94
#